data_AF-A0A7S4CGX5-F1
#
_entry.id   AF-A0A7S4CGX5-F1
#
_cell.length_a   1.000
_cell.length_b   1.000
_cell.length_c   1.000
_cell.angle_alpha   90.00
_cell.angle_beta   90.00
_cell.angle_gamma   90.00
#
_symmetry.space_group_name_H-M   'P 1'
#
loop_
_entity.id
_entity.type
_entity.pdbx_description
1 polymer ?
#
loop_
_entity_poly.entity_id
_entity_poly.type
_entity_poly.pdbx_seq_one_letter_code
_entity_poly.pdbx_strand_id
1 'polypeptide(L)'
;GLCALAATVAHFGRGELQVMGLGVGCHDERQMFRGPVQWNRTCTTRDKTNWKLTFLESFFRYPPAHWAPDDYALFTDGFDVLVRRPLCSMLETFRRMQKVGPSAGHQLYFNGEGFCFPWKWMKQEQRFPVKSLDNLVTHQIRVGAMCKSIRGAQPYSYLNSGVFMGKVRHIGRLMELSYRVKPSAAFHPNFFKDVEHPDDQGLMHLARRFLPRTVGVDTQGDLFVTMRDVGAGHVHEQLCGARHLPHADNT
;
A
#
# COMPACT_ATOMS: atom_id res chain seq x y z
N GLY A 1 4.74 -5.46 17.14
CA GLY A 1 4.55 -4.82 15.83
C GLY A 1 5.30 -3.53 15.73
N LEU A 2 4.64 -2.41 16.06
CA LEU A 2 5.17 -1.06 15.85
C LEU A 2 6.58 -0.80 16.39
N CYS A 3 6.89 -1.23 17.63
CA CYS A 3 8.24 -1.06 18.17
C CYS A 3 9.30 -1.84 17.38
N ALA A 4 8.96 -3.00 16.83
CA ALA A 4 9.89 -3.78 16.01
C ALA A 4 10.12 -3.10 14.65
N LEU A 5 9.07 -2.56 14.02
CA LEU A 5 9.21 -1.72 12.82
C LEU A 5 10.12 -0.52 13.11
N ALA A 6 9.83 0.24 14.16
CA ALA A 6 10.63 1.40 14.56
C ALA A 6 12.10 1.04 14.82
N ALA A 7 12.35 -0.08 15.50
CA ALA A 7 13.70 -0.58 15.75
C ALA A 7 14.42 -0.93 14.43
N THR A 8 13.75 -1.59 13.48
CA THR A 8 14.36 -1.90 12.18
C THR A 8 14.63 -0.65 11.35
N VAL A 9 13.74 0.35 11.38
CA VAL A 9 13.98 1.65 10.71
C VAL A 9 15.21 2.34 11.32
N ALA A 10 15.28 2.43 12.66
CA ALA A 10 16.40 3.03 13.37
C ALA A 10 17.72 2.29 13.10
N HIS A 11 17.68 0.96 13.00
CA HIS A 11 18.85 0.14 12.68
C HIS A 11 19.35 0.38 11.24
N PHE A 12 18.44 0.49 10.26
CA PHE A 12 18.78 0.52 8.84
C PHE A 12 18.92 1.92 8.22
N GLY A 13 18.69 3.02 8.95
CA GLY A 13 19.17 4.31 8.49
C GLY A 13 18.50 5.56 9.05
N ARG A 14 19.02 6.69 8.57
CA ARG A 14 18.64 8.10 8.88
C ARG A 14 17.28 8.53 8.29
N GLY A 15 16.32 7.61 8.21
CA GLY A 15 14.97 7.92 7.77
C GLY A 15 14.16 8.57 8.88
N GLU A 16 13.23 9.44 8.52
CA GLU A 16 12.21 9.92 9.44
C GLU A 16 11.05 8.91 9.47
N LEU A 17 10.77 8.36 10.66
CA LEU A 17 9.57 7.54 10.87
C LEU A 17 8.45 8.44 11.37
N GLN A 18 7.44 8.64 10.53
CA GLN A 18 6.19 9.29 10.94
C GLN A 18 5.13 8.23 11.20
N VAL A 19 4.60 8.23 12.42
CA VAL A 19 3.53 7.31 12.83
C VAL A 19 2.21 8.08 12.87
N MET A 20 1.26 7.67 12.04
CA MET A 20 -0.08 8.26 12.00
C MET A 20 -1.04 7.50 12.90
N GLY A 21 -2.01 8.22 13.48
CA GLY A 21 -3.05 7.64 14.33
C GLY A 21 -2.58 7.18 15.71
N LEU A 22 -1.34 7.49 16.12
CA LEU A 22 -0.87 7.16 17.46
C LEU A 22 -1.64 7.98 18.50
N GLY A 23 -2.30 7.29 19.42
CA GLY A 23 -3.09 7.90 20.50
C GLY A 23 -4.51 8.31 20.11
N VAL A 24 -4.87 8.31 18.83
CA VAL A 24 -6.27 8.52 18.46
C VAL A 24 -7.07 7.30 18.94
N GLY A 25 -7.86 7.48 20.01
CA GLY A 25 -8.87 6.49 20.36
C GLY A 25 -9.78 6.29 19.16
N CYS A 26 -10.15 5.05 18.85
CA CYS A 26 -10.92 4.67 17.65
C CYS A 26 -12.32 5.34 17.50
N HIS A 27 -12.64 6.38 18.27
CA HIS A 27 -13.95 7.02 18.40
C HIS A 27 -13.94 8.56 18.37
N ASP A 28 -12.79 9.25 18.21
CA ASP A 28 -12.78 10.72 18.23
C ASP A 28 -12.00 11.32 17.05
N GLU A 29 -12.73 11.63 15.97
CA GLU A 29 -12.23 12.35 14.80
C GLU A 29 -11.62 13.72 15.14
N ARG A 30 -11.98 14.31 16.29
CA ARG A 30 -11.48 15.63 16.71
C ARG A 30 -10.08 15.57 17.33
N GLN A 31 -9.59 14.37 17.68
CA GLN A 31 -8.27 14.18 18.30
C GLN A 31 -7.16 13.83 17.30
N MET A 32 -7.46 13.74 16.00
CA MET A 32 -6.49 13.38 14.94
C MET A 32 -5.23 14.24 14.88
N PHE A 33 -5.22 15.42 15.52
CA PHE A 33 -4.13 16.40 15.41
C PHE A 33 -3.57 16.88 16.76
N ARG A 34 -3.87 16.19 17.88
CA ARG A 34 -3.45 16.66 19.22
C ARG A 34 -2.62 15.63 20.00
N GLY A 35 -1.29 15.67 19.80
CA GLY A 35 -0.29 15.17 20.77
C GLY A 35 -0.40 13.69 21.18
N PRO A 36 0.45 13.24 22.12
CA PRO A 36 0.46 11.84 22.55
C PRO A 36 -0.75 11.56 23.44
N VAL A 37 -1.64 10.69 22.98
CA VAL A 37 -2.82 10.24 23.72
C VAL A 37 -2.66 8.76 24.09
N GLN A 38 -3.15 8.38 25.27
CA GLN A 38 -3.01 7.04 25.84
C GLN A 38 -3.81 5.98 25.06
N TRP A 39 -3.22 4.80 24.92
CA TRP A 39 -3.79 3.67 24.19
C TRP A 39 -4.85 2.95 25.02
N ASN A 40 -6.11 2.94 24.56
CA ASN A 40 -7.15 2.09 25.15
C ASN A 40 -7.43 0.91 24.20
N ARG A 41 -7.23 -0.31 24.70
CA ARG A 41 -7.15 -1.58 23.93
C ARG A 41 -8.47 -2.09 23.32
N THR A 42 -9.55 -1.33 23.41
CA THR A 42 -10.89 -1.78 23.02
C THR A 42 -11.32 -1.17 21.69
N CYS A 43 -10.57 -1.42 20.61
CA CYS A 43 -11.05 -1.11 19.25
C CYS A 43 -11.85 -2.31 18.73
N THR A 44 -13.07 -2.47 19.22
CA THR A 44 -14.03 -3.46 18.73
C THR A 44 -15.19 -2.78 17.99
N THR A 45 -15.08 -2.77 16.66
CA THR A 45 -16.14 -3.19 15.72
C THR A 45 -17.41 -2.35 15.49
N ARG A 46 -17.48 -1.03 15.73
CA ARG A 46 -18.69 -0.26 15.33
C ARG A 46 -18.52 0.82 14.26
N ASP A 47 -17.47 1.62 14.29
CA ASP A 47 -17.17 2.54 13.18
C ASP A 47 -16.08 1.93 12.31
N LYS A 48 -16.49 1.23 11.25
CA LYS A 48 -15.58 0.53 10.32
C LYS A 48 -14.88 1.49 9.36
N THR A 49 -14.82 2.80 9.65
CA THR A 49 -14.12 3.79 8.83
C THR A 49 -12.71 3.31 8.50
N ASN A 50 -12.33 3.43 7.24
CA ASN A 50 -11.00 3.10 6.78
C ASN A 50 -10.01 4.18 7.24
N TRP A 51 -9.69 4.17 8.53
CA TRP A 51 -8.89 5.18 9.20
C TRP A 51 -7.52 5.36 8.56
N LYS A 52 -6.91 4.26 8.05
CA LYS A 52 -5.64 4.33 7.33
C LYS A 52 -5.72 5.31 6.15
N LEU A 53 -6.74 5.19 5.31
CA LEU A 53 -6.90 6.09 4.16
C LEU A 53 -7.29 7.50 4.56
N THR A 54 -8.09 7.67 5.62
CA THR A 54 -8.41 8.99 6.14
C THR A 54 -7.16 9.72 6.65
N PHE A 55 -6.31 9.04 7.42
CA PHE A 55 -5.04 9.62 7.88
C PHE A 55 -4.12 9.95 6.72
N LEU A 56 -3.98 9.04 5.74
CA LEU A 56 -3.15 9.27 4.58
C LEU A 56 -3.65 10.42 3.70
N GLU A 57 -4.96 10.50 3.43
CA GLU A 57 -5.53 11.60 2.66
C GLU A 57 -5.28 12.94 3.33
N SER A 58 -5.53 13.02 4.65
CA SER A 58 -5.26 14.21 5.44
C SER A 58 -3.78 14.60 5.41
N PHE A 59 -2.89 13.62 5.60
CA PHE A 59 -1.45 13.81 5.56
C PHE A 59 -0.97 14.38 4.21
N PHE A 60 -1.43 13.83 3.10
CA PHE A 60 -1.02 14.30 1.77
C PHE A 60 -1.76 15.57 1.32
N ARG A 61 -2.90 15.91 1.94
CA ARG A 61 -3.56 17.21 1.75
C ARG A 61 -2.80 18.33 2.47
N TYR A 62 -2.18 18.03 3.61
CA TYR A 62 -1.42 18.97 4.42
C TYR A 62 -0.03 18.39 4.77
N PRO A 63 0.83 18.16 3.76
CA PRO A 63 2.13 17.55 4.01
C PRO A 63 3.00 18.46 4.87
N PRO A 64 3.90 17.90 5.71
CA PRO A 64 4.89 18.69 6.42
C PRO A 64 5.69 19.58 5.45
N ALA A 65 6.00 20.81 5.85
CA ALA A 65 6.64 21.80 4.96
C ALA A 65 7.99 21.36 4.38
N HIS A 66 8.67 20.41 5.04
CA HIS A 66 9.95 19.86 4.59
C HIS A 66 9.82 18.73 3.56
N TRP A 67 8.60 18.26 3.24
CA TRP A 67 8.37 17.23 2.23
C TRP A 67 8.18 17.87 0.85
N ALA A 68 9.16 17.69 -0.02
CA ALA A 68 9.07 18.12 -1.40
C ALA A 68 8.22 17.13 -2.23
N PRO A 69 7.49 17.59 -3.26
CA PRO A 69 6.69 16.72 -4.13
C PRO A 69 7.48 15.58 -4.81
N ASP A 70 8.78 15.79 -5.00
CA ASP A 70 9.70 14.84 -5.63
C ASP A 70 10.47 13.95 -4.63
N ASP A 71 10.26 14.14 -3.32
CA ASP A 71 10.79 13.24 -2.30
C ASP A 71 10.16 11.86 -2.41
N TYR A 72 10.88 10.86 -1.90
CA TYR A 72 10.44 9.48 -1.86
C TYR A 72 9.88 9.15 -0.48
N ALA A 73 8.70 8.56 -0.45
CA ALA A 73 8.10 8.04 0.77
C ALA A 73 7.85 6.53 0.63
N LEU A 74 8.04 5.83 1.75
CA LEU A 74 7.66 4.44 1.95
C LEU A 74 6.50 4.41 2.95
N PHE A 75 5.35 3.94 2.50
CA PHE A 75 4.22 3.64 3.37
C PHE A 75 4.26 2.17 3.78
N THR A 76 4.00 1.89 5.06
CA THR A 76 3.86 0.53 5.57
C THR A 76 2.72 0.44 6.59
N ASP A 77 2.07 -0.71 6.69
CA ASP A 77 1.31 -1.08 7.87
C ASP A 77 2.27 -1.11 9.09
N GLY A 78 1.75 -0.70 10.25
CA GLY A 78 2.58 -0.47 11.44
C GLY A 78 2.86 -1.71 12.28
N PHE A 79 2.10 -2.81 12.12
CA PHE A 79 2.11 -3.91 13.09
C PHE A 79 2.83 -5.18 12.63
N ASP A 80 2.89 -5.43 11.33
CA ASP A 80 3.32 -6.70 10.73
C ASP A 80 4.35 -6.50 9.59
N VAL A 81 4.95 -5.31 9.53
CA VAL A 81 6.04 -4.98 8.59
C VAL A 81 7.36 -4.82 9.34
N LEU A 82 8.45 -5.27 8.72
CA LEU A 82 9.82 -5.06 9.16
C LEU A 82 10.65 -4.53 7.99
N VAL A 83 11.59 -3.62 8.27
CA VAL A 83 12.60 -3.19 7.31
C VAL A 83 13.79 -4.14 7.42
N ARG A 84 14.25 -4.69 6.28
CA ARG A 84 15.31 -5.71 6.26
C ARG A 84 16.63 -5.26 5.65
N ARG A 85 16.67 -4.04 5.09
CA ARG A 85 17.86 -3.47 4.45
C ARG A 85 17.85 -1.94 4.52
N PRO A 86 19.00 -1.28 4.32
CA PRO A 86 19.07 0.18 4.32
C PRO A 86 18.09 0.84 3.34
N LEU A 87 17.47 1.95 3.77
CA LEU A 87 16.52 2.70 2.94
C LEU A 87 17.15 3.19 1.62
N CYS A 88 18.44 3.53 1.62
CA CYS A 88 19.18 3.89 0.39
C CYS A 88 19.19 2.73 -0.62
N SER A 89 19.43 1.49 -0.18
CA SER A 89 19.41 0.30 -1.03
C SER A 89 18.00 -0.01 -1.55
N MET A 90 16.97 0.23 -0.72
CA MET A 90 15.57 0.15 -1.16
C MET A 90 15.28 1.16 -2.27
N LEU A 91 15.76 2.41 -2.11
CA LEU A 91 15.58 3.47 -3.10
C LEU A 91 16.32 3.18 -4.41
N GLU A 92 17.52 2.61 -4.36
CA GLU A 92 18.24 2.14 -5.54
C GLU A 92 17.46 1.03 -6.26
N THR A 93 16.95 0.05 -5.52
CA THR A 93 16.12 -1.03 -6.07
C THR A 93 14.86 -0.46 -6.73
N PHE A 94 14.17 0.47 -6.05
CA PHE A 94 13.02 1.18 -6.58
C PHE A 94 13.36 1.88 -7.91
N ARG A 95 14.43 2.70 -7.94
CA ARG A 95 14.87 3.42 -9.15
C ARG A 95 15.25 2.49 -10.29
N ARG A 96 15.82 1.32 -9.99
CA ARG A 96 16.11 0.27 -10.98
C ARG A 96 14.81 -0.26 -11.59
N MET A 97 13.82 -0.63 -10.76
CA MET A 97 12.51 -1.11 -11.23
C MET A 97 11.80 -0.09 -12.14
N GLN A 98 11.99 1.21 -11.89
CA GLN A 98 11.44 2.25 -12.78
C GLN A 98 12.05 2.25 -14.19
N LYS A 99 13.28 1.74 -14.35
CA LYS A 99 14.02 1.75 -15.62
C LYS A 99 13.90 0.44 -16.38
N VAL A 100 13.84 -0.69 -15.68
CA VAL A 100 13.91 -2.02 -16.28
C VAL A 100 12.82 -2.96 -15.78
N GLY A 101 12.49 -3.95 -16.59
CA GLY A 101 11.55 -5.03 -16.23
C GLY A 101 10.09 -4.76 -16.60
N PRO A 102 9.19 -5.71 -16.29
CA PRO A 102 7.80 -5.68 -16.74
C PRO A 102 6.98 -4.56 -16.11
N SER A 103 7.50 -3.94 -15.04
CA SER A 103 6.88 -2.81 -14.36
C SER A 103 7.66 -1.50 -14.59
N ALA A 104 8.50 -1.39 -15.62
CA ALA A 104 9.22 -0.15 -15.94
C ALA A 104 8.25 1.03 -16.21
N GLY A 105 8.72 2.26 -15.95
CA GLY A 105 7.99 3.52 -16.17
C GLY A 105 7.05 3.94 -15.04
N HIS A 106 6.68 3.04 -14.13
CA HIS A 106 5.83 3.38 -12.98
C HIS A 106 6.57 4.28 -11.98
N GLN A 107 5.81 5.08 -11.24
CA GLN A 107 6.31 6.08 -10.28
C GLN A 107 5.96 5.75 -8.82
N LEU A 108 5.21 4.66 -8.63
CA LEU A 108 4.79 4.11 -7.36
C LEU A 108 4.68 2.60 -7.53
N TYR A 109 5.22 1.82 -6.57
CA TYR A 109 5.07 0.38 -6.54
C TYR A 109 4.42 -0.04 -5.22
N PHE A 110 3.40 -0.88 -5.33
CA PHE A 110 2.85 -1.64 -4.20
C PHE A 110 3.54 -2.98 -4.06
N ASN A 111 3.50 -3.56 -2.86
CA ASN A 111 3.81 -4.97 -2.69
C ASN A 111 2.81 -5.83 -3.47
N GLY A 112 3.31 -6.92 -4.04
CA GLY A 112 2.50 -7.88 -4.73
C GLY A 112 2.01 -9.01 -3.82
N GLU A 113 0.88 -9.61 -4.16
CA GLU A 113 0.34 -10.81 -3.53
C GLU A 113 -0.25 -11.80 -4.56
N GLY A 114 -0.49 -13.03 -4.12
CA GLY A 114 -0.97 -14.14 -4.96
C GLY A 114 -2.46 -14.18 -5.29
N PHE A 115 -3.30 -13.34 -4.68
CA PHE A 115 -4.75 -13.30 -4.92
C PHE A 115 -5.28 -11.86 -4.96
N CYS A 116 -6.42 -11.63 -5.62
CA CYS A 116 -6.99 -10.28 -5.68
C CYS A 116 -7.90 -9.98 -4.50
N PHE A 117 -7.41 -9.47 -3.38
CA PHE A 117 -8.29 -9.06 -2.28
C PHE A 117 -8.82 -7.61 -2.45
N PRO A 118 -10.07 -7.30 -2.05
CA PRO A 118 -11.07 -8.19 -1.44
C PRO A 118 -11.89 -9.04 -2.44
N TRP A 119 -11.64 -8.94 -3.74
CA TRP A 119 -12.47 -9.55 -4.80
C TRP A 119 -12.10 -10.98 -5.19
N LYS A 120 -11.35 -11.70 -4.36
CA LYS A 120 -10.79 -13.03 -4.70
C LYS A 120 -11.87 -14.07 -5.01
N TRP A 121 -13.09 -13.84 -4.52
CA TRP A 121 -14.25 -14.69 -4.70
C TRP A 121 -15.15 -14.25 -5.86
N MET A 122 -14.86 -13.13 -6.51
CA MET A 122 -15.66 -12.61 -7.60
C MET A 122 -15.21 -13.18 -8.94
N LYS A 123 -16.17 -13.40 -9.85
CA LYS A 123 -15.86 -13.79 -11.22
C LYS A 123 -15.09 -12.67 -11.91
N GLN A 124 -14.00 -12.99 -12.60
CA GLN A 124 -13.16 -11.97 -13.27
C GLN A 124 -13.94 -11.11 -14.28
N GLU A 125 -14.98 -11.67 -14.90
CA GLU A 125 -15.83 -10.96 -15.85
C GLU A 125 -16.91 -10.09 -15.21
N GLN A 126 -17.14 -10.24 -13.90
CA GLN A 126 -18.16 -9.47 -13.19
C GLN A 126 -17.84 -7.98 -13.32
N ARG A 127 -18.85 -7.23 -13.75
CA ARG A 127 -18.78 -5.78 -13.89
C ARG A 127 -19.50 -5.12 -12.75
N PHE A 128 -19.01 -3.97 -12.35
CA PHE A 128 -19.71 -3.16 -11.37
C PHE A 128 -19.60 -1.66 -11.64
N PRO A 129 -20.67 -0.93 -11.29
CA PRO A 129 -20.69 0.52 -11.37
C PRO A 129 -19.75 1.14 -10.33
N VAL A 130 -18.89 2.03 -10.80
CA VAL A 130 -18.00 2.85 -9.98
C VAL A 130 -18.28 4.31 -10.31
N LYS A 131 -18.55 5.12 -9.29
CA LYS A 131 -18.73 6.55 -9.49
C LYS A 131 -17.37 7.24 -9.56
N SER A 132 -17.20 8.05 -10.59
CA SER A 132 -16.02 8.91 -10.77
C SER A 132 -16.00 10.07 -9.78
N LEU A 133 -14.88 10.82 -9.82
CA LEU A 133 -14.50 11.92 -8.93
C LEU A 133 -15.60 12.93 -8.57
N ASP A 134 -16.57 13.16 -9.46
CA ASP A 134 -17.64 14.15 -9.28
C ASP A 134 -19.02 13.51 -9.10
N ASN A 135 -19.11 12.18 -8.93
CA ASN A 135 -20.35 11.41 -8.94
C ASN A 135 -21.20 11.52 -10.23
N LEU A 136 -20.69 12.18 -11.27
CA LEU A 136 -21.40 12.45 -12.52
C LEU A 136 -21.34 11.28 -13.51
N VAL A 137 -20.22 10.54 -13.54
CA VAL A 137 -20.02 9.43 -14.50
C VAL A 137 -19.90 8.11 -13.76
N THR A 138 -20.76 7.16 -14.13
CA THR A 138 -20.69 5.76 -13.68
C THR A 138 -19.89 4.94 -14.69
N HIS A 139 -18.74 4.42 -14.27
CA HIS A 139 -17.95 3.48 -15.06
C HIS A 139 -18.32 2.05 -14.74
N GLN A 140 -18.37 1.18 -15.74
CA GLN A 140 -18.48 -0.27 -15.54
C GLN A 140 -17.08 -0.89 -15.52
N ILE A 141 -16.61 -1.28 -14.33
CA ILE A 141 -15.28 -1.87 -14.16
C ILE A 141 -15.41 -3.39 -14.06
N ARG A 142 -14.62 -4.11 -14.87
CA ARG A 142 -14.48 -5.58 -14.76
C ARG A 142 -13.50 -5.91 -13.64
N VAL A 143 -13.83 -6.85 -12.75
CA VAL A 143 -12.96 -7.30 -11.65
C VAL A 143 -11.57 -7.70 -12.15
N GLY A 144 -11.48 -8.54 -13.17
CA GLY A 144 -10.19 -9.01 -13.71
C GLY A 144 -9.30 -7.89 -14.23
N ALA A 145 -9.89 -6.85 -14.83
CA ALA A 145 -9.14 -5.71 -15.38
C ALA A 145 -8.60 -4.76 -14.29
N MET A 146 -9.21 -4.77 -13.11
CA MET A 146 -8.78 -3.99 -11.95
C MET A 146 -7.75 -4.76 -11.10
N CYS A 147 -7.99 -6.06 -10.93
CA CYS A 147 -7.16 -6.94 -10.15
C CYS A 147 -5.78 -7.20 -10.77
N LYS A 148 -5.75 -7.51 -12.07
CA LYS A 148 -4.53 -8.03 -12.68
C LYS A 148 -3.56 -6.90 -13.02
N SER A 149 -2.39 -6.89 -12.38
CA SER A 149 -1.41 -5.82 -12.55
C SER A 149 -0.58 -5.93 -13.82
N ILE A 150 -0.29 -7.14 -14.27
CA ILE A 150 0.51 -7.45 -15.45
C ILE A 150 -0.12 -8.63 -16.20
N ARG A 151 -0.07 -8.61 -17.53
CA ARG A 151 -0.40 -9.79 -18.34
C ARG A 151 0.75 -10.80 -18.23
N GLY A 152 0.54 -11.86 -17.45
CA GLY A 152 1.52 -12.95 -17.29
C GLY A 152 1.20 -13.83 -16.08
N ALA A 153 1.93 -14.93 -15.93
CA ALA A 153 1.88 -15.83 -14.78
C ALA A 153 2.98 -15.45 -13.77
N GLN A 154 2.91 -14.24 -13.20
CA GLN A 154 3.83 -13.83 -12.14
C GLN A 154 3.24 -14.21 -10.77
N PRO A 155 4.06 -14.66 -9.81
CA PRO A 155 3.57 -15.16 -8.52
C PRO A 155 2.83 -14.06 -7.74
N TYR A 156 3.26 -12.81 -7.86
CA TYR A 156 2.71 -11.67 -7.13
C TYR A 156 2.00 -10.69 -8.06
N SER A 157 0.92 -11.15 -8.70
CA SER A 157 0.23 -10.39 -9.77
C SER A 157 -0.80 -9.37 -9.26
N TYR A 158 -1.13 -9.36 -7.98
CA TYR A 158 -2.18 -8.52 -7.40
C TYR A 158 -1.57 -7.49 -6.45
N LEU A 159 -2.22 -6.32 -6.36
CA LEU A 159 -1.79 -5.24 -5.48
C LEU A 159 -2.17 -5.59 -4.04
N ASN A 160 -1.24 -5.45 -3.11
CA ASN A 160 -1.51 -5.45 -1.69
C ASN A 160 -1.29 -4.03 -1.13
N SER A 161 -2.16 -3.55 -0.23
CA SER A 161 -2.13 -2.16 0.28
C SER A 161 -1.22 -1.97 1.49
N GLY A 162 -0.63 -3.03 2.01
CA GLY A 162 0.14 -3.01 3.25
C GLY A 162 1.48 -2.31 3.12
N VAL A 163 2.12 -2.33 1.95
CA VAL A 163 3.36 -1.59 1.70
C VAL A 163 3.39 -1.01 0.30
N PHE A 164 3.79 0.26 0.18
CA PHE A 164 4.10 0.85 -1.12
C PHE A 164 5.14 1.96 -1.03
N MET A 165 5.87 2.18 -2.10
CA MET A 165 6.88 3.23 -2.20
C MET A 165 6.67 4.04 -3.46
N GLY A 166 6.92 5.35 -3.41
CA GLY A 166 6.81 6.23 -4.57
C GLY A 166 7.20 7.66 -4.24
N LYS A 167 7.11 8.54 -5.24
CA LYS A 167 7.25 9.98 -4.97
C LYS A 167 6.02 10.52 -4.25
N VAL A 168 6.23 11.47 -3.34
CA VAL A 168 5.18 12.13 -2.54
C VAL A 168 4.02 12.62 -3.42
N ARG A 169 4.29 13.29 -4.55
CA ARG A 169 3.25 13.77 -5.48
C ARG A 169 2.36 12.65 -6.05
N HIS A 170 2.93 11.48 -6.34
CA HIS A 170 2.20 10.37 -6.93
C HIS A 170 1.41 9.60 -5.87
N ILE A 171 1.95 9.50 -4.66
CA ILE A 171 1.22 8.96 -3.50
C ILE A 171 0.04 9.88 -3.16
N GLY A 172 0.25 11.20 -3.08
CA GLY A 172 -0.82 12.16 -2.80
C GLY A 172 -1.96 12.08 -3.83
N ARG A 173 -1.62 12.01 -5.13
CA ARG A 173 -2.62 11.81 -6.19
C ARG A 173 -3.38 10.49 -6.07
N LEU A 174 -2.69 9.42 -5.68
CA LEU A 174 -3.32 8.13 -5.41
C LEU A 174 -4.28 8.22 -4.21
N MET A 175 -3.88 8.85 -3.09
CA MET A 175 -4.75 9.02 -1.92
C MET A 175 -6.00 9.82 -2.24
N GLU A 176 -5.85 10.91 -2.98
CA GLU A 176 -6.97 11.72 -3.46
C GLU A 176 -7.98 10.88 -4.26
N LEU A 177 -7.49 10.04 -5.18
CA LEU A 177 -8.33 9.16 -5.98
C LEU A 177 -8.99 8.06 -5.13
N SER A 178 -8.25 7.41 -4.23
CA SER A 178 -8.77 6.35 -3.34
C SER A 178 -9.86 6.88 -2.41
N TYR A 179 -9.76 8.16 -2.01
CA TYR A 179 -10.79 8.79 -1.20
C TYR A 179 -12.04 9.11 -2.01
N ARG A 180 -11.89 9.59 -3.25
CA ARG A 180 -13.01 10.07 -4.08
C ARG A 180 -13.71 8.98 -4.91
N VAL A 181 -13.00 7.93 -5.31
CA VAL A 181 -13.59 6.83 -6.09
C VAL A 181 -14.30 5.87 -5.15
N LYS A 182 -15.62 5.73 -5.29
CA LYS A 182 -16.42 4.81 -4.47
C LYS A 182 -17.15 3.77 -5.35
N PRO A 183 -17.20 2.50 -4.93
CA PRO A 183 -18.14 1.56 -5.52
C PRO A 183 -19.56 2.11 -5.34
N SER A 184 -20.43 1.95 -6.33
CA SER A 184 -21.82 2.41 -6.17
C SER A 184 -22.55 1.54 -5.15
N ALA A 185 -23.52 2.11 -4.42
CA ALA A 185 -24.33 1.38 -3.44
C ALA A 185 -25.10 0.18 -4.02
N ALA A 186 -25.25 0.10 -5.35
CA ALA A 186 -25.86 -1.04 -6.03
C ALA A 186 -24.93 -2.28 -6.08
N PHE A 187 -23.68 -2.15 -5.67
CA PHE A 187 -22.71 -3.24 -5.63
C PHE A 187 -22.93 -4.14 -4.41
N HIS A 188 -23.91 -5.03 -4.54
CA HIS A 188 -24.18 -6.22 -3.74
C HIS A 188 -24.12 -6.06 -2.20
N PRO A 189 -25.26 -5.88 -1.51
CA PRO A 189 -25.33 -5.63 -0.06
C PRO A 189 -24.79 -6.76 0.83
N ASN A 190 -24.51 -7.95 0.27
CA ASN A 190 -23.99 -9.09 1.03
C ASN A 190 -22.46 -9.28 0.96
N PHE A 191 -21.76 -8.66 0.00
CA PHE A 191 -20.29 -8.74 -0.08
C PHE A 191 -19.63 -7.60 0.70
N PHE A 192 -20.33 -6.47 0.76
CA PHE A 192 -20.02 -5.33 1.58
C PHE A 192 -21.26 -5.02 2.41
N LYS A 193 -21.60 -5.84 3.42
CA LYS A 193 -22.62 -5.40 4.42
C LYS A 193 -22.23 -4.07 5.09
N ASP A 194 -20.99 -3.62 4.86
CA ASP A 194 -20.41 -2.35 5.27
C ASP A 194 -20.00 -1.49 4.05
N VAL A 195 -20.89 -1.27 3.06
CA VAL A 195 -20.62 -0.34 1.91
C VAL A 195 -20.19 1.05 2.39
N GLU A 196 -20.56 1.46 3.60
CA GLU A 196 -20.14 2.72 4.21
C GLU A 196 -18.61 2.83 4.33
N HIS A 197 -17.90 1.70 4.40
CA HIS A 197 -16.46 1.70 4.62
C HIS A 197 -15.73 0.64 3.78
N PRO A 198 -15.45 0.92 2.50
CA PRO A 198 -14.72 0.02 1.65
C PRO A 198 -13.28 -0.21 2.15
N ASP A 199 -12.86 -1.47 2.06
CA ASP A 199 -11.50 -1.95 2.31
C ASP A 199 -10.44 -1.11 1.57
N ASP A 200 -9.28 -0.88 2.20
CA ASP A 200 -8.25 0.03 1.66
C ASP A 200 -7.69 -0.47 0.35
N GLN A 201 -7.44 -1.78 0.26
CA GLN A 201 -6.89 -2.42 -0.90
C GLN A 201 -7.88 -2.38 -2.05
N GLY A 202 -9.16 -2.59 -1.75
CA GLY A 202 -10.24 -2.38 -2.70
C GLY A 202 -10.25 -0.96 -3.29
N LEU A 203 -10.11 0.06 -2.45
CA LEU A 203 -10.03 1.45 -2.93
C LEU A 203 -8.74 1.73 -3.73
N MET A 204 -7.60 1.19 -3.32
CA MET A 204 -6.33 1.36 -4.04
C MET A 204 -6.35 0.73 -5.43
N HIS A 205 -6.94 -0.45 -5.56
CA HIS A 205 -7.14 -1.10 -6.84
C HIS A 205 -8.03 -0.27 -7.78
N LEU A 206 -9.08 0.35 -7.23
CA LEU A 206 -9.94 1.25 -7.99
C LEU A 206 -9.18 2.51 -8.44
N ALA A 207 -8.48 3.17 -7.53
CA ALA A 207 -7.68 4.35 -7.84
C ALA A 207 -6.60 4.07 -8.88
N ARG A 208 -5.92 2.92 -8.76
CA ARG A 208 -4.91 2.43 -9.72
C ARG A 208 -5.44 2.36 -11.15
N ARG A 209 -6.73 2.04 -11.36
CA ARG A 209 -7.33 1.97 -12.70
C ARG A 209 -7.29 3.30 -13.45
N PHE A 210 -7.25 4.42 -12.72
CA PHE A 210 -7.13 5.78 -13.24
C PHE A 210 -5.67 6.25 -13.34
N LEU A 211 -4.72 5.46 -12.82
CA LEU A 211 -3.28 5.72 -12.84
C LEU A 211 -2.46 4.57 -13.45
N PRO A 212 -2.85 4.00 -14.60
CA PRO A 212 -2.28 2.74 -15.10
C PRO A 212 -0.80 2.83 -15.52
N ARG A 213 -0.26 4.04 -15.74
CA ARG A 213 1.16 4.28 -16.07
C ARG A 213 1.97 4.76 -14.87
N THR A 214 1.32 5.04 -13.74
CA THR A 214 1.95 5.59 -12.54
C THR A 214 2.10 4.51 -11.47
N VAL A 215 1.11 3.63 -11.33
CA VAL A 215 1.02 2.66 -10.23
C VAL A 215 1.33 1.24 -10.71
N GLY A 216 2.52 0.77 -10.34
CA GLY A 216 3.00 -0.59 -10.57
C GLY A 216 2.82 -1.50 -9.35
N VAL A 217 3.11 -2.78 -9.54
CA VAL A 217 3.20 -3.80 -8.49
C VAL A 217 4.58 -4.44 -8.56
N ASP A 218 5.19 -4.66 -7.41
CA ASP A 218 6.40 -5.47 -7.27
C ASP A 218 6.04 -6.95 -7.43
N THR A 219 6.08 -7.41 -8.68
CA THR A 219 5.66 -8.78 -9.03
C THR A 219 6.73 -9.84 -8.77
N GLN A 220 7.96 -9.42 -8.45
CA GLN A 220 9.11 -10.31 -8.20
C GLN A 220 9.49 -10.38 -6.72
N GLY A 221 8.99 -9.43 -5.91
CA GLY A 221 9.41 -9.29 -4.53
C GLY A 221 10.81 -8.68 -4.38
N ASP A 222 11.26 -7.90 -5.37
CA ASP A 222 12.57 -7.23 -5.36
C ASP A 222 12.66 -6.17 -4.25
N LEU A 223 11.53 -5.52 -3.96
CA LEU A 223 11.39 -4.43 -3.02
C LEU A 223 10.62 -4.85 -1.78
N PHE A 224 9.58 -5.66 -1.94
CA PHE A 224 8.66 -6.05 -0.87
C PHE A 224 8.39 -7.55 -0.88
N VAL A 225 8.42 -8.18 0.29
CA VAL A 225 8.16 -9.62 0.43
C VAL A 225 6.94 -9.83 1.32
N THR A 226 5.90 -10.42 0.76
CA THR A 226 4.68 -10.80 1.50
C THR A 226 4.86 -12.20 2.08
N MET A 227 5.09 -12.31 3.39
CA MET A 227 5.40 -13.58 4.07
C MET A 227 4.31 -14.64 3.94
N ARG A 228 3.03 -14.25 3.77
CA ARG A 228 1.91 -15.18 3.55
C ARG A 228 2.16 -16.11 2.35
N ASP A 229 2.82 -15.60 1.33
CA ASP A 229 2.98 -16.27 0.05
C ASP A 229 4.36 -16.94 -0.09
N VAL A 230 5.27 -16.70 0.87
CA VAL A 230 6.53 -17.42 0.99
C VAL A 230 6.26 -18.64 1.86
N GLY A 231 6.03 -19.81 1.25
CA GLY A 231 5.82 -21.06 1.99
C GLY A 231 6.93 -21.27 3.03
N ALA A 232 6.61 -21.88 4.18
CA ALA A 232 7.48 -21.92 5.36
C ALA A 232 8.94 -22.35 5.09
N GLY A 233 9.19 -23.17 4.05
CA GLY A 233 10.54 -23.59 3.64
C GLY A 233 11.36 -22.55 2.86
N HIS A 234 10.73 -21.63 2.12
CA HIS A 234 11.43 -20.58 1.34
C HIS A 234 11.77 -19.35 2.18
N VAL A 235 11.13 -19.21 3.33
CA VAL A 235 11.38 -18.13 4.28
C VAL A 235 12.83 -18.19 4.76
N HIS A 236 13.38 -19.37 5.07
CA HIS A 236 14.75 -19.45 5.56
C HIS A 236 15.80 -19.04 4.51
N GLU A 237 15.57 -19.41 3.24
CA GLU A 237 16.51 -19.13 2.15
C GLU A 237 16.46 -17.64 1.71
N GLN A 238 15.31 -16.98 1.75
CA GLN A 238 15.22 -15.52 1.56
C GLN A 238 15.60 -14.71 2.82
N LEU A 239 15.46 -15.30 4.01
CA LEU A 239 15.88 -14.65 5.25
C LEU A 239 17.41 -14.69 5.42
N CYS A 240 18.06 -15.79 5.03
CA CYS A 240 19.49 -16.03 5.26
C CYS A 240 20.35 -16.03 3.98
N GLY A 241 19.74 -16.12 2.80
CA GLY A 241 20.42 -16.21 1.51
C GLY A 241 20.67 -14.87 0.79
N ALA A 242 20.53 -13.74 1.48
CA ALA A 242 21.25 -12.51 1.12
C ALA A 242 22.75 -12.75 1.35
N ARG A 243 23.33 -13.65 0.54
CA ARG A 243 24.72 -14.06 0.57
C ARG A 243 25.58 -12.82 0.43
N HIS A 244 26.58 -12.74 1.30
CA HIS A 244 27.83 -12.03 1.14
C HIS A 244 27.99 -11.43 -0.27
N LEU A 245 27.86 -10.10 -0.35
CA LEU A 245 28.60 -9.36 -1.35
C LEU A 245 30.06 -9.83 -1.21
N PRO A 246 30.72 -10.31 -2.28
CA PRO A 246 32.13 -10.62 -2.19
C PRO A 246 32.81 -9.36 -1.66
N HIS A 247 33.51 -9.49 -0.54
CA HIS A 247 34.55 -8.54 -0.21
C HIS A 247 35.44 -8.47 -1.44
N ALA A 248 35.48 -7.30 -2.08
CA ALA A 248 36.54 -7.00 -3.02
C ALA A 248 37.83 -7.02 -2.18
N ASP A 249 38.54 -8.14 -2.25
CA ASP A 249 39.92 -8.20 -1.79
C ASP A 249 40.70 -7.22 -2.67
N ASN A 250 41.10 -6.10 -2.07
CA ASN A 250 42.12 -5.24 -2.62
C ASN A 250 43.47 -5.95 -2.48
N THR A 251 43.89 -6.63 -3.55
CA THR A 251 45.30 -6.84 -3.90
C THR A 251 45.43 -6.85 -5.42
#